data_AF-A0A2W4R4Y9-F1
#
_entry.id   AF-A0A2W4R4Y9-F1
#
_cell.length_a   1.000
_cell.length_b   1.000
_cell.length_c   1.000
_cell.angle_alpha   90.00
_cell.angle_beta   90.00
_cell.angle_gamma   90.00
#
_symmetry.space_group_name_H-M   'P 1'
#
loop_
_entity.id
_entity.type
_entity.pdbx_description
1 polymer ?
#
loop_
_entity_poly.entity_id
_entity_poly.type
_entity_poly.pdbx_seq_one_letter_code
_entity_poly.pdbx_strand_id
1 'polypeptide(L)'
;MTEQQSRKRSFFRLIGRILLALAAVIGIVLIVSGVAVAATWGHFWDFRIGDPTSESCASCHVMEPYFNSQHDPVMLNSVHASHDVGCVDCHDYGLEHQINDTLAYLRNEYQEPLQRVEYGMDMCFECHVSYEQLARRTTDLGVTDAQAKGHDANPHQPPHYSNLECSTCHRIHRPSTLLCSECHSYQYRYPVVIEATEVSE
;
A
#
# COMPACT_ATOMS: atom_id res chain seq x y z
N MET A 1 -36.16 -39.63 -62.85
CA MET A 1 -35.86 -38.81 -61.64
C MET A 1 -35.96 -37.34 -62.05
N THR A 2 -36.99 -36.64 -61.60
CA THR A 2 -37.38 -35.32 -62.13
C THR A 2 -36.55 -34.19 -61.51
N GLU A 3 -36.23 -33.19 -62.32
CA GLU A 3 -35.45 -31.97 -62.00
C GLU A 3 -35.91 -31.27 -60.71
N GLN A 4 -37.19 -31.42 -60.36
CA GLN A 4 -37.83 -30.91 -59.15
C GLN A 4 -37.29 -31.56 -57.85
N GLN A 5 -36.88 -32.82 -57.85
CA GLN A 5 -36.26 -33.49 -56.69
C GLN A 5 -34.81 -33.05 -56.46
N SER A 6 -34.08 -32.74 -57.53
CA SER A 6 -32.71 -32.18 -57.47
C SER A 6 -32.70 -30.79 -56.82
N ARG A 7 -33.63 -29.92 -57.25
CA ARG A 7 -33.76 -28.55 -56.73
C ARG A 7 -34.14 -28.51 -55.24
N LYS A 8 -35.04 -29.39 -54.79
CA LYS A 8 -35.38 -29.53 -53.35
C LYS A 8 -34.18 -29.99 -52.52
N ARG A 9 -33.41 -30.99 -52.98
CA ARG A 9 -32.20 -31.46 -52.28
C ARG A 9 -31.11 -30.39 -52.22
N SER A 10 -30.94 -29.59 -53.26
CA SER A 10 -29.99 -28.46 -53.27
C SER A 10 -30.41 -27.36 -52.29
N PHE A 11 -31.71 -27.04 -52.24
CA PHE A 11 -32.29 -26.06 -51.32
C PHE A 11 -32.13 -26.46 -49.83
N PHE A 12 -32.42 -27.72 -49.49
CA PHE A 12 -32.21 -28.22 -48.12
C PHE A 12 -30.74 -28.25 -47.71
N ARG A 13 -29.81 -28.54 -48.62
CA ARG A 13 -28.36 -28.45 -48.36
C ARG A 13 -27.89 -27.01 -48.16
N LEU A 14 -28.47 -26.05 -48.89
CA LEU A 14 -28.16 -24.63 -48.72
C LEU A 14 -28.64 -24.12 -47.36
N ILE A 15 -29.87 -24.45 -46.97
CA ILE A 15 -30.41 -24.10 -45.64
C ILE A 15 -29.57 -24.73 -44.52
N GLY A 16 -29.19 -26.00 -44.65
CA GLY A 16 -28.33 -26.68 -43.67
C GLY A 16 -26.96 -26.00 -43.51
N ARG A 17 -26.35 -25.51 -44.61
CA ARG A 17 -25.09 -24.76 -44.57
C ARG A 17 -25.25 -23.39 -43.91
N ILE A 18 -26.37 -22.69 -44.17
CA ILE A 18 -26.67 -21.40 -43.54
C ILE A 18 -26.88 -21.57 -42.02
N LEU A 19 -27.60 -22.60 -41.60
CA LEU A 19 -27.81 -22.90 -40.18
C LEU A 19 -26.52 -23.29 -39.46
N LEU A 20 -25.65 -24.07 -40.10
CA LEU A 20 -24.31 -24.39 -39.57
C LEU A 20 -23.42 -23.14 -39.45
N ALA A 21 -23.45 -22.26 -40.44
CA ALA A 21 -22.70 -21.00 -40.40
C ALA A 21 -23.23 -20.08 -39.27
N LEU A 22 -24.55 -19.98 -39.09
CA LEU A 22 -25.16 -19.24 -37.99
C LEU A 22 -24.77 -19.80 -36.62
N ALA A 23 -24.83 -21.14 -36.45
CA ALA A 23 -24.42 -21.78 -35.22
C ALA A 23 -22.93 -21.57 -34.91
N ALA A 24 -22.06 -21.60 -35.93
CA ALA A 24 -20.64 -21.31 -35.78
C ALA A 24 -20.40 -19.86 -35.36
N VAL A 25 -21.09 -18.89 -35.98
CA VAL A 25 -20.99 -17.46 -35.60
C VAL A 25 -21.46 -17.24 -34.17
N ILE A 26 -22.59 -17.83 -33.78
CA ILE A 26 -23.10 -17.75 -32.40
C ILE A 26 -22.09 -18.36 -31.41
N GLY A 27 -21.53 -19.53 -31.73
CA GLY A 27 -20.49 -20.16 -30.91
C GLY A 27 -19.26 -19.28 -30.74
N ILE A 28 -18.78 -18.64 -31.81
CA ILE A 28 -17.65 -17.70 -31.76
C ILE A 28 -17.99 -16.49 -30.90
N VAL A 29 -19.18 -15.91 -31.06
CA VAL A 29 -19.60 -14.75 -30.24
C VAL A 29 -19.63 -15.12 -28.76
N LEU A 30 -20.16 -16.29 -28.40
CA LEU A 30 -20.18 -16.78 -27.01
C LEU A 30 -18.78 -17.00 -26.44
N ILE A 31 -17.85 -17.54 -27.24
CA ILE A 31 -16.46 -17.73 -26.82
C ILE A 31 -15.77 -16.37 -26.62
N VAL A 32 -15.91 -15.43 -27.57
CA VAL A 32 -15.29 -14.10 -27.48
C VAL A 32 -15.84 -13.32 -26.29
N SER A 33 -17.15 -13.35 -26.08
CA SER A 33 -17.78 -12.71 -24.91
C SER A 33 -17.36 -13.39 -23.61
N GLY A 34 -17.28 -14.72 -23.54
CA GLY A 34 -16.76 -15.43 -22.38
C GLY A 34 -15.29 -15.10 -22.07
N VAL A 35 -14.44 -14.98 -23.09
CA VAL A 35 -13.03 -14.57 -22.95
C VAL A 35 -12.92 -13.12 -22.51
N ALA A 36 -13.70 -12.21 -23.10
CA ALA A 36 -13.73 -10.80 -22.69
C ALA A 36 -14.16 -10.67 -21.24
N VAL A 37 -15.22 -11.38 -20.85
CA VAL A 37 -15.74 -11.44 -19.50
C VAL A 37 -14.68 -11.98 -18.53
N ALA A 38 -14.00 -13.09 -18.85
CA ALA A 38 -12.92 -13.65 -18.02
C ALA A 38 -11.70 -12.73 -17.91
N ALA A 39 -11.30 -12.07 -19.01
CA ALA A 39 -10.21 -11.10 -19.02
C ALA A 39 -10.55 -9.87 -18.17
N THR A 40 -11.79 -9.39 -18.21
CA THR A 40 -12.27 -8.34 -17.32
C THR A 40 -12.42 -8.83 -15.88
N TRP A 41 -12.85 -10.08 -15.65
CA TRP A 41 -13.07 -10.65 -14.30
C TRP A 41 -11.77 -10.77 -13.52
N GLY A 42 -10.67 -11.15 -14.18
CA GLY A 42 -9.35 -11.25 -13.55
C GLY A 42 -8.78 -9.89 -13.11
N HIS A 43 -9.15 -8.81 -13.79
CA HIS A 43 -8.75 -7.45 -13.41
C HIS A 43 -9.68 -6.84 -12.35
N PHE A 44 -10.92 -7.32 -12.26
CA PHE A 44 -11.97 -6.74 -11.40
C PHE A 44 -12.02 -7.32 -9.97
N TRP A 45 -11.39 -8.46 -9.70
CA TRP A 45 -11.45 -9.15 -8.40
C TRP A 45 -10.23 -8.95 -7.49
N ASP A 46 -9.19 -8.25 -7.97
CA ASP A 46 -8.22 -7.64 -7.04
C ASP A 46 -8.85 -6.35 -6.53
N PHE A 47 -9.72 -6.45 -5.51
CA PHE A 47 -10.32 -5.30 -4.82
C PHE A 47 -9.28 -4.49 -4.02
N ARG A 48 -7.99 -4.71 -4.24
CA ARG A 48 -6.99 -3.68 -4.03
C ARG A 48 -7.29 -2.58 -5.02
N ILE A 49 -8.03 -1.56 -4.57
CA ILE A 49 -8.10 -0.26 -5.22
C ILE A 49 -6.66 0.06 -5.65
N GLY A 50 -6.42 0.04 -6.97
CA GLY A 50 -5.09 0.09 -7.54
C GLY A 50 -4.29 1.25 -6.94
N ASP A 51 -3.01 1.00 -6.67
CA ASP A 51 -2.00 1.94 -6.15
C ASP A 51 -2.58 3.32 -5.84
N PRO A 52 -3.10 3.53 -4.61
CA PRO A 52 -3.95 4.68 -4.32
C PRO A 52 -3.16 5.98 -4.52
N THR A 53 -3.44 6.65 -5.64
CA THR A 53 -2.87 7.96 -5.94
C THR A 53 -3.38 8.99 -4.93
N SER A 54 -2.69 10.13 -4.82
CA SER A 54 -3.23 11.26 -4.05
C SER A 54 -4.64 11.64 -4.50
N GLU A 55 -4.96 11.53 -5.79
CA GLU A 55 -6.26 11.87 -6.37
C GLU A 55 -7.39 10.93 -5.91
N SER A 56 -7.13 9.63 -5.79
CA SER A 56 -8.16 8.68 -5.33
C SER A 56 -8.51 8.91 -3.86
N CYS A 57 -7.50 9.16 -3.04
CA CYS A 57 -7.67 9.47 -1.62
C CYS A 57 -8.20 10.90 -1.39
N ALA A 58 -7.95 11.82 -2.33
CA ALA A 58 -8.46 13.19 -2.31
C ALA A 58 -9.99 13.30 -2.40
N SER A 59 -10.68 12.19 -2.71
CA SER A 59 -12.14 12.12 -2.66
C SER A 59 -12.70 12.30 -1.23
N CYS A 60 -11.88 12.01 -0.21
CA CYS A 60 -12.27 12.11 1.19
C CYS A 60 -11.38 13.08 1.99
N HIS A 61 -10.08 13.21 1.73
CA HIS A 61 -9.21 14.11 2.54
C HIS A 61 -8.10 14.74 1.71
N VAL A 62 -7.50 15.84 2.17
CA VAL A 62 -6.33 16.45 1.50
C VAL A 62 -5.09 15.58 1.70
N MET A 63 -4.88 14.64 0.78
CA MET A 63 -3.84 13.60 0.87
C MET A 63 -2.55 13.93 0.13
N GLU A 64 -2.53 14.97 -0.70
CA GLU A 64 -1.37 15.34 -1.51
C GLU A 64 -0.06 15.49 -0.71
N PRO A 65 -0.01 16.17 0.45
CA PRO A 65 1.22 16.27 1.24
C PRO A 65 1.73 14.89 1.72
N TYR A 66 0.82 14.00 2.10
CA TYR A 66 1.12 12.66 2.60
C TYR A 66 1.55 11.73 1.48
N PHE A 67 0.90 11.79 0.33
CA PHE A 67 1.33 11.07 -0.88
C PHE A 67 2.72 11.55 -1.33
N ASN A 68 2.98 12.85 -1.33
CA ASN A 68 4.27 13.38 -1.75
C ASN A 68 5.40 13.01 -0.79
N SER A 69 5.12 12.86 0.51
CA SER A 69 6.13 12.46 1.50
C SER A 69 6.80 11.11 1.20
N GLN A 70 6.15 10.22 0.44
CA GLN A 70 6.77 8.92 0.06
C GLN A 70 7.97 9.08 -0.88
N HIS A 71 8.12 10.25 -1.50
CA HIS A 71 9.25 10.56 -2.37
C HIS A 71 10.37 11.31 -1.64
N ASP A 72 10.16 11.67 -0.37
CA ASP A 72 11.14 12.36 0.44
C ASP A 72 12.02 11.34 1.19
N PRO A 73 13.33 11.27 0.90
CA PRO A 73 14.23 10.30 1.53
C PRO A 73 14.39 10.49 3.04
N VAL A 74 13.94 11.62 3.60
CA VAL A 74 13.93 11.90 5.05
C VAL A 74 12.69 11.29 5.74
N MET A 75 11.70 10.84 4.98
CA MET A 75 10.47 10.30 5.54
C MET A 75 10.52 8.78 5.58
N LEU A 76 10.03 8.17 6.66
CA LEU A 76 10.08 6.71 6.83
C LEU A 76 9.15 5.99 5.83
N ASN A 77 8.09 6.64 5.37
CA ASN A 77 7.23 6.07 4.33
C ASN A 77 7.94 5.94 2.98
N SER A 78 8.99 6.71 2.69
CA SER A 78 9.76 6.53 1.44
C SER A 78 10.47 5.18 1.40
N VAL A 79 10.98 4.73 2.55
CA VAL A 79 11.58 3.39 2.69
C VAL A 79 10.53 2.32 2.47
N HIS A 80 9.34 2.48 3.04
CA HIS A 80 8.24 1.53 2.86
C HIS A 80 7.75 1.48 1.40
N ALA A 81 7.55 2.65 0.78
CA ALA A 81 7.17 2.76 -0.62
C ALA A 81 8.22 2.13 -1.55
N SER A 82 9.52 2.25 -1.23
CA SER A 82 10.59 1.59 -1.99
C SER A 82 10.57 0.06 -1.94
N HIS A 83 9.78 -0.51 -1.04
CA HIS A 83 9.55 -1.94 -0.86
C HIS A 83 8.11 -2.35 -1.21
N ASP A 84 7.45 -1.58 -2.09
CA ASP A 84 6.10 -1.84 -2.58
C ASP A 84 5.02 -1.89 -1.47
N VAL A 85 5.26 -1.22 -0.33
CA VAL A 85 4.27 -1.04 0.72
C VAL A 85 3.47 0.23 0.43
N GLY A 86 2.21 0.05 0.04
CA GLY A 86 1.28 1.12 -0.32
C GLY A 86 0.49 1.66 0.86
N CYS A 87 -0.34 2.68 0.59
CA CYS A 87 -1.08 3.39 1.65
C CYS A 87 -2.02 2.46 2.43
N VAL A 88 -2.73 1.57 1.75
CA VAL A 88 -3.72 0.66 2.34
C VAL A 88 -3.10 -0.51 3.10
N ASP A 89 -1.81 -0.77 2.93
CA ASP A 89 -1.12 -1.81 3.70
C ASP A 89 -0.94 -1.40 5.17
N CYS A 90 -1.08 -0.11 5.48
CA CYS A 90 -1.17 0.40 6.86
C CYS A 90 -2.54 1.02 7.15
N HIS A 91 -3.15 1.72 6.18
CA HIS A 91 -4.46 2.37 6.31
C HIS A 91 -5.62 1.47 5.82
N ASP A 92 -5.69 0.23 6.32
CA ASP A 92 -6.82 -0.67 6.03
C ASP A 92 -8.04 -0.35 6.89
N TYR A 93 -8.64 0.83 6.65
CA TYR A 93 -9.86 1.22 7.33
C TYR A 93 -11.06 0.48 6.74
N GLY A 94 -11.88 -0.11 7.62
CA GLY A 94 -13.15 -0.70 7.21
C GLY A 94 -14.10 0.31 6.56
N LEU A 95 -15.06 -0.21 5.79
CA LEU A 95 -16.02 0.58 5.00
C LEU A 95 -16.75 1.67 5.82
N GLU A 96 -17.09 1.38 7.07
CA GLU A 96 -17.78 2.35 7.94
C GLU A 96 -16.93 3.60 8.20
N HIS A 97 -15.63 3.43 8.44
CA HIS A 97 -14.72 4.55 8.66
C HIS A 97 -14.58 5.40 7.40
N GLN A 98 -14.42 4.73 6.24
CA GLN A 98 -14.36 5.42 4.94
C GLN A 98 -15.62 6.26 4.67
N ILE A 99 -16.81 5.73 4.96
CA ILE A 99 -18.08 6.47 4.82
C ILE A 99 -18.11 7.69 5.73
N ASN A 100 -17.72 7.54 6.99
CA ASN A 100 -17.72 8.64 7.96
C ASN A 100 -16.77 9.75 7.54
N ASP A 101 -15.61 9.39 7.02
CA ASP A 101 -14.61 10.30 6.47
C ASP A 101 -15.13 11.07 5.25
N THR A 102 -15.75 10.36 4.29
CA THR A 102 -16.39 11.02 3.13
C THR A 102 -17.47 12.01 3.58
N LEU A 103 -18.29 11.64 4.57
CA LEU A 103 -19.33 12.52 5.08
C LEU A 103 -18.74 13.76 5.77
N ALA A 104 -17.67 13.60 6.56
CA ALA A 104 -16.97 14.71 7.18
C ALA A 104 -16.37 15.66 6.12
N TYR A 105 -15.79 15.12 5.05
CA TYR A 105 -15.29 15.90 3.92
C TYR A 105 -16.36 16.73 3.24
N LEU A 106 -17.46 16.10 2.83
CA LEU A 106 -18.57 16.76 2.15
C LEU A 106 -19.24 17.86 3.00
N ARG A 107 -19.18 17.73 4.33
CA ARG A 107 -19.67 18.73 5.28
C ARG A 107 -18.63 19.76 5.68
N ASN A 108 -17.39 19.62 5.22
CA ASN A 108 -16.26 20.43 5.62
C ASN A 108 -16.00 20.40 7.15
N GLU A 109 -16.14 19.21 7.75
CA GLU A 109 -15.97 18.91 9.17
C GLU A 109 -14.64 18.18 9.47
N TYR A 110 -13.68 18.21 8.54
CA TYR A 110 -12.36 17.60 8.69
C TYR A 110 -11.36 18.56 9.37
N GLN A 111 -10.27 18.01 9.91
CA GLN A 111 -9.19 18.77 10.54
C GLN A 111 -8.01 18.93 9.58
N GLU A 112 -7.41 20.12 9.54
CA GLU A 112 -6.14 20.37 8.87
C GLU A 112 -5.10 20.91 9.87
N PRO A 113 -3.95 20.23 10.05
CA PRO A 113 -3.57 18.97 9.42
C PRO A 113 -4.45 17.79 9.90
N LEU A 114 -4.54 16.74 9.09
CA LEU A 114 -5.31 15.55 9.44
C LEU A 114 -4.86 14.99 10.79
N GLN A 115 -5.82 14.49 11.56
CA GLN A 115 -5.53 13.90 12.86
C GLN A 115 -4.55 12.74 12.69
N ARG A 116 -3.49 12.72 13.52
CA ARG A 116 -2.55 11.61 13.52
C ARG A 116 -3.26 10.35 13.98
N VAL A 117 -3.15 9.31 13.17
CA VAL A 117 -3.50 7.95 13.58
C VAL A 117 -2.25 7.30 14.15
N GLU A 118 -2.42 6.65 15.30
CA GLU A 118 -1.38 5.85 15.93
C GLU A 118 -1.72 4.38 15.71
N TYR A 119 -0.75 3.64 15.21
CA TYR A 119 -0.83 2.20 15.04
C TYR A 119 -0.14 1.51 16.20
N GLY A 120 -0.74 0.41 16.67
CA GLY A 120 -0.10 -0.48 17.62
C GLY A 120 1.07 -1.23 16.97
N MET A 121 1.94 -1.80 17.80
CA MET A 121 3.09 -2.58 17.31
C MET A 121 2.70 -3.79 16.46
N ASP A 122 1.50 -4.34 16.65
CA ASP A 122 0.98 -5.49 15.90
C ASP A 122 0.96 -5.22 14.39
N MET A 123 0.51 -4.04 13.97
CA MET A 123 0.57 -3.59 12.57
C MET A 123 2.01 -3.64 12.04
N CYS A 124 2.97 -3.14 12.82
CA CYS A 124 4.37 -3.18 12.41
C CYS A 124 4.89 -4.62 12.30
N PHE A 125 4.50 -5.49 13.25
CA PHE A 125 4.96 -6.88 13.32
C PHE A 125 4.40 -7.78 12.23
N GLU A 126 3.39 -7.36 11.47
CA GLU A 126 2.96 -8.05 10.26
C GLU A 126 4.13 -8.26 9.28
N CYS A 127 5.03 -7.27 9.19
CA CYS A 127 6.25 -7.34 8.38
C CYS A 127 7.54 -7.35 9.23
N HIS A 128 7.55 -6.70 10.40
CA HIS A 128 8.73 -6.48 11.24
C HIS A 128 8.85 -7.47 12.40
N VAL A 129 8.69 -8.77 12.14
CA VAL A 129 8.98 -9.89 13.07
C VAL A 129 8.52 -9.65 14.52
N SER A 130 9.43 -9.56 15.49
CA SER A 130 9.14 -9.26 16.90
C SER A 130 10.18 -8.31 17.45
N TYR A 131 9.86 -7.60 18.52
CA TYR A 131 10.76 -6.65 19.18
C TYR A 131 12.13 -7.28 19.53
N GLU A 132 12.13 -8.51 20.06
CA GLU A 132 13.37 -9.23 20.37
C GLU A 132 14.21 -9.54 19.11
N GLN A 133 13.55 -9.92 18.01
CA GLN A 133 14.27 -10.18 16.76
C GLN A 133 14.80 -8.89 16.14
N LEU A 134 14.04 -7.79 16.21
CA LEU A 134 14.50 -6.46 15.78
C LEU A 134 15.72 -6.05 16.60
N ALA A 135 15.65 -6.14 17.92
CA ALA A 135 16.79 -5.89 18.81
C ALA A 135 18.04 -6.65 18.38
N ARG A 136 17.92 -7.96 18.12
CA ARG A 136 19.08 -8.76 17.66
C ARG A 136 19.60 -8.30 16.29
N ARG A 137 18.71 -7.98 15.35
CA ARG A 137 19.06 -7.52 13.99
C ARG A 137 19.67 -6.13 13.96
N THR A 138 19.45 -5.33 15.00
CA THR A 138 19.95 -3.96 15.13
C THR A 138 21.10 -3.83 16.12
N THR A 139 21.78 -4.95 16.43
CA THR A 139 22.96 -4.94 17.30
C THR A 139 24.17 -4.22 16.69
N ASP A 140 24.23 -4.09 15.37
CA ASP A 140 25.33 -3.50 14.63
C ASP A 140 25.05 -2.09 14.09
N LEU A 141 23.97 -1.44 14.54
CA LEU A 141 23.60 -0.08 14.11
C LEU A 141 24.71 0.95 14.39
N GLY A 142 25.75 0.57 15.15
CA GLY A 142 26.97 1.34 15.33
C GLY A 142 26.72 2.66 16.04
N VAL A 143 25.71 2.68 16.90
CA VAL A 143 25.35 3.86 17.66
C VAL A 143 26.29 3.93 18.85
N THR A 144 27.35 4.71 18.77
CA THR A 144 28.19 4.93 19.96
C THR A 144 27.66 6.15 20.69
N ASP A 145 27.24 5.94 21.94
CA ASP A 145 26.96 7.06 22.84
C ASP A 145 28.27 7.51 23.48
N ALA A 146 28.57 8.80 23.38
CA ALA A 146 29.74 9.39 24.03
C ALA A 146 29.73 9.15 25.56
N GLN A 147 28.55 9.02 26.17
CA GLN A 147 28.37 8.65 27.57
C GLN A 147 28.43 7.12 27.82
N ALA A 148 28.24 6.28 26.81
CA ALA A 148 28.23 4.82 26.94
C ALA A 148 29.64 4.18 26.99
N LYS A 149 30.72 4.97 27.10
CA LYS A 149 32.10 4.48 27.30
C LYS A 149 32.54 3.39 26.29
N GLY A 150 32.05 3.46 25.05
CA GLY A 150 32.40 2.52 23.99
C GLY A 150 31.48 1.30 23.86
N HIS A 151 30.29 1.31 24.47
CA HIS A 151 29.23 0.35 24.16
C HIS A 151 28.38 0.83 22.99
N ASP A 152 28.09 -0.06 22.05
CA ASP A 152 27.10 0.16 21.00
C ASP A 152 25.70 0.22 21.62
N ALA A 153 25.00 1.33 21.40
CA ALA A 153 23.63 1.54 21.83
C ALA A 153 22.67 0.97 20.80
N ASN A 154 21.72 0.18 21.28
CA ASN A 154 20.67 -0.37 20.44
C ASN A 154 19.33 0.29 20.82
N PRO A 155 18.73 1.12 19.95
CA PRO A 155 17.43 1.74 20.21
C PRO A 155 16.30 0.74 20.50
N HIS A 156 16.42 -0.47 19.98
CA HIS A 156 15.46 -1.56 20.21
C HIS A 156 15.85 -2.44 21.41
N GLN A 157 16.93 -2.14 22.12
CA GLN A 157 17.27 -2.80 23.38
C GLN A 157 17.90 -1.80 24.36
N PRO A 158 17.21 -0.69 24.70
CA PRO A 158 17.75 0.30 25.59
C PRO A 158 17.72 -0.22 27.05
N PRO A 159 18.64 0.23 27.91
CA PRO A 159 18.67 -0.21 29.31
C PRO A 159 17.53 0.39 30.15
N HIS A 160 16.96 1.53 29.72
CA HIS A 160 15.95 2.26 30.48
C HIS A 160 14.51 1.80 30.21
N TYR A 161 14.25 1.20 29.06
CA TYR A 161 12.90 0.89 28.60
C TYR A 161 12.83 -0.50 27.99
N SER A 162 11.71 -1.18 28.19
CA SER A 162 11.39 -2.42 27.48
C SER A 162 10.17 -2.18 26.59
N ASN A 163 10.26 -2.61 25.33
CA ASN A 163 9.17 -2.62 24.36
C ASN A 163 8.47 -1.25 24.22
N LEU A 164 9.23 -0.21 23.87
CA LEU A 164 8.63 1.08 23.54
C LEU A 164 7.78 0.93 22.27
N GLU A 165 6.63 1.62 22.24
CA GLU A 165 5.80 1.68 21.04
C GLU A 165 6.62 2.20 19.85
N CYS A 166 6.55 1.51 18.71
CA CYS A 166 7.31 1.85 17.50
C CYS A 166 7.11 3.33 17.13
N SER A 167 5.87 3.80 17.23
CA SER A 167 5.41 5.17 16.91
C SER A 167 6.04 6.27 17.78
N THR A 168 6.66 5.91 18.90
CA THR A 168 7.40 6.84 19.78
C THR A 168 8.57 7.46 19.02
N CYS A 169 9.28 6.64 18.25
CA CYS A 169 10.47 7.02 17.50
C CYS A 169 10.17 7.07 15.99
N HIS A 170 9.56 6.02 15.46
CA HIS A 170 9.28 5.85 14.04
C HIS A 170 8.02 6.60 13.63
N ARG A 171 8.19 7.54 12.70
CA ARG A 171 7.10 8.39 12.20
C ARG A 171 7.04 8.25 10.69
N ILE A 172 5.89 7.81 10.17
CA ILE A 172 5.72 7.42 8.77
C ILE A 172 5.73 8.63 7.84
N HIS A 173 4.87 9.62 8.08
CA HIS A 173 4.69 10.81 7.23
C HIS A 173 5.39 12.08 7.77
N ARG A 174 6.43 11.94 8.59
CA ARG A 174 7.24 13.05 9.12
C ARG A 174 8.61 12.52 9.55
N PRO A 175 9.62 13.37 9.75
CA PRO A 175 10.93 12.91 10.19
C PRO A 175 10.82 12.10 11.50
N SER A 176 11.45 10.92 11.49
CA SER A 176 11.54 10.07 12.67
C SER A 176 12.45 10.72 13.72
N THR A 177 12.22 10.37 14.98
CA THR A 177 13.03 10.87 16.09
C THR A 177 13.62 9.70 16.84
N LEU A 178 14.71 9.93 17.56
CA LEU A 178 15.20 8.99 18.55
C LEU A 178 14.95 9.60 19.93
N LEU A 179 13.98 9.03 20.66
CA LEU A 179 13.66 9.43 22.04
C LEU A 179 14.91 9.55 22.92
N CYS A 180 15.84 8.61 22.77
CA CYS A 180 17.05 8.57 23.58
C CYS A 180 17.94 9.80 23.37
N SER A 181 17.85 10.47 22.21
CA SER A 181 18.64 11.69 21.91
C SER A 181 18.20 12.91 22.70
N GLU A 182 17.06 12.84 23.42
CA GLU A 182 16.65 13.91 24.34
C GLU A 182 17.62 14.04 25.52
N CYS A 183 18.31 12.95 25.88
CA CYS A 183 19.26 12.91 26.99
C CYS A 183 20.68 12.50 26.56
N HIS A 184 20.81 11.72 25.49
CA HIS A 184 22.08 11.16 25.02
C HIS A 184 22.52 11.79 23.69
N SER A 185 23.82 11.76 23.43
CA SER A 185 24.38 12.22 22.14
C SER A 185 24.97 11.04 21.38
N TYR A 186 24.20 10.55 20.41
CA TYR A 186 24.58 9.39 19.61
C TYR A 186 25.30 9.78 18.33
N GLN A 187 26.36 9.04 18.00
CA GLN A 187 26.97 9.08 16.67
C GLN A 187 26.59 7.80 15.93
N TYR A 188 25.83 7.96 14.85
CA TYR A 188 25.41 6.85 14.01
C TYR A 188 26.41 6.60 12.89
N ARG A 189 26.70 5.32 12.61
CA ARG A 189 27.59 4.91 11.51
C ARG A 189 26.93 5.06 10.13
N TYR A 190 25.60 5.05 10.08
CA TYR A 190 24.79 5.29 8.89
C TYR A 190 23.74 6.34 9.23
N PRO A 191 23.39 7.25 8.31
CA PRO A 191 22.34 8.23 8.57
C PRO A 191 21.02 7.48 8.83
N VAL A 192 20.56 7.47 10.07
CA VAL A 192 19.24 6.92 10.45
C VAL A 192 18.19 7.96 10.12
N VAL A 193 18.16 8.47 8.89
CA VAL A 193 17.16 9.45 8.46
C VAL A 193 16.93 10.54 9.54
N ILE A 194 18.02 11.08 10.08
CA ILE A 194 18.01 12.23 10.98
C ILE A 194 18.89 13.27 10.30
N GLU A 195 18.29 14.05 9.42
CA GLU A 195 18.87 15.34 9.06
C GLU A 195 17.74 16.34 8.78
N ALA A 196 17.12 16.81 9.87
CA ALA A 196 16.76 18.21 9.91
C ALA A 196 18.03 18.92 10.41
N THR A 197 18.86 19.33 9.45
CA THR A 197 19.96 20.24 9.65
C THR A 197 19.53 21.44 10.48
N GLU A 198 20.38 21.80 11.44
CA GLU A 198 20.64 23.20 11.85
C GLU A 198 19.40 24.06 12.15
N VAL A 199 18.89 23.93 13.38
CA VAL A 199 18.16 25.02 14.03
C VAL A 199 19.17 26.12 14.37
N SER A 200 19.20 27.14 13.51
CA SER A 200 19.53 28.55 13.78
C SER A 200 20.68 28.87 14.74
N GLU A 201 21.77 29.42 14.19
CA GLU A 201 22.41 30.67 14.65
C GLU A 201 22.75 31.55 13.45
#